data_AF-A0A1H8TIE3-F1
#
_entry.id   AF-A0A1H8TIE3-F1
#
_cell.length_a   1.000
_cell.length_b   1.000
_cell.length_c   1.000
_cell.angle_alpha   90.00
_cell.angle_beta   90.00
_cell.angle_gamma   90.00
#
_symmetry.space_group_name_H-M   'P 1'
#
loop_
_entity.id
_entity.type
_entity.pdbx_description
1 polymer ?
#
loop_
_entity_poly.entity_id
_entity_poly.type
_entity_poly.pdbx_seq_one_letter_code
_entity_poly.pdbx_strand_id
1 'polypeptide(L)'
;MDADRVASALAPLRTLLAGDGGDVELVAVDAGAGTVALRLLLRDAACAECVMPRPYLEQVAADVLRRALPELRAVTVEDPREGSPGTAAAH
;
A
#
# COMPACT_ATOMS: atom_id res chain seq x y z
N MET A 1 -10.28 4.77 14.39
CA MET A 1 -9.96 4.13 13.11
C MET A 1 -10.44 2.69 13.12
N ASP A 2 -11.45 2.40 12.30
CA ASP A 2 -12.05 1.07 12.16
C ASP A 2 -11.73 0.52 10.76
N ALA A 3 -11.56 -0.80 10.64
CA ALA A 3 -11.12 -1.44 9.40
C ALA A 3 -12.04 -1.15 8.20
N ASP A 4 -13.37 -1.12 8.41
CA ASP A 4 -14.34 -0.81 7.36
C ASP A 4 -14.19 0.62 6.84
N ARG A 5 -14.00 1.58 7.76
CA ARG A 5 -13.75 2.99 7.42
C ARG A 5 -12.43 3.15 6.66
N VAL A 6 -11.38 2.42 7.06
CA VAL A 6 -10.10 2.40 6.34
C VAL A 6 -10.28 1.81 4.95
N ALA A 7 -10.97 0.68 4.82
CA ALA A 7 -11.24 0.04 3.52
C ALA A 7 -12.00 0.96 2.56
N SER A 8 -13.00 1.70 3.05
CA SER A 8 -13.70 2.70 2.24
C SER A 8 -12.79 3.87 1.85
N ALA A 9 -11.91 4.31 2.76
CA ALA A 9 -10.99 5.41 2.50
C ALA A 9 -9.87 5.06 1.51
N LEU A 10 -9.64 3.77 1.24
CA LEU A 10 -8.68 3.30 0.23
C LEU A 10 -9.18 3.43 -1.21
N ALA A 11 -10.50 3.63 -1.45
CA ALA A 11 -11.06 3.65 -2.79
C ALA A 11 -10.36 4.63 -3.77
N PRO A 12 -10.02 5.88 -3.39
CA PRO A 12 -9.30 6.80 -4.28
C PRO A 12 -7.88 6.31 -4.61
N LEU A 13 -7.19 5.70 -3.62
CA LEU A 13 -5.85 5.15 -3.81
C LEU A 13 -5.88 3.96 -4.78
N ARG A 14 -6.88 3.08 -4.66
CA ARG A 14 -7.04 1.95 -5.59
C ARG A 14 -7.29 2.42 -7.02
N THR A 15 -8.08 3.47 -7.21
CA THR A 15 -8.30 4.09 -8.53
C THR A 15 -7.01 4.66 -9.12
N LEU A 16 -6.19 5.31 -8.29
CA LEU A 16 -4.88 5.85 -8.72
C LEU A 16 -3.96 4.71 -9.21
N LEU A 17 -3.83 3.66 -8.39
CA LEU A 17 -2.94 2.52 -8.69
C LEU A 17 -3.43 1.66 -9.85
N ALA A 18 -4.74 1.56 -10.06
CA ALA A 18 -5.30 0.81 -11.18
C ALA A 18 -4.81 1.33 -12.53
N GLY A 19 -4.53 2.63 -12.66
CA GLY A 19 -3.94 3.22 -13.86
C GLY A 19 -2.52 2.71 -14.15
N ASP A 20 -1.76 2.37 -13.11
CA ASP A 20 -0.38 1.86 -13.18
C ASP A 20 -0.30 0.32 -13.15
N GLY A 21 -1.45 -0.37 -13.21
CA GLY A 21 -1.52 -1.84 -13.13
C GLY A 21 -1.38 -2.40 -11.69
N GLY A 22 -1.45 -1.53 -10.70
CA GLY A 22 -1.40 -1.87 -9.28
C GLY A 22 -2.78 -1.95 -8.62
N ASP A 23 -2.79 -2.46 -7.39
CA ASP A 23 -3.87 -2.34 -6.43
C ASP A 23 -3.29 -2.41 -5.01
N VAL A 24 -4.08 -2.09 -3.99
CA VAL A 24 -3.72 -2.33 -2.60
C VAL A 24 -4.82 -3.08 -1.87
N GLU A 25 -4.40 -3.95 -0.96
CA GLU A 25 -5.27 -4.56 0.03
C GLU A 25 -4.92 -4.10 1.45
N LEU A 26 -5.94 -4.04 2.30
CA LEU A 26 -5.77 -3.75 3.72
C LEU A 26 -5.29 -5.01 4.44
N VAL A 27 -4.13 -4.94 5.08
CA VAL A 27 -3.56 -6.05 5.87
C VAL A 27 -3.94 -5.90 7.34
N ALA A 28 -3.70 -4.72 7.91
CA ALA A 28 -3.95 -4.47 9.33
C ALA A 28 -4.24 -2.99 9.61
N VAL A 29 -4.99 -2.76 10.69
CA VAL A 29 -5.23 -1.44 11.27
C VAL A 29 -4.86 -1.48 12.75
N ASP A 30 -3.94 -0.63 13.15
CA ASP A 30 -3.64 -0.38 14.56
C ASP A 30 -4.22 0.99 14.94
N ALA A 31 -5.38 0.99 15.58
CA ALA A 31 -6.04 2.21 16.03
C ALA A 31 -5.31 2.87 17.21
N GLY A 32 -4.57 2.12 18.02
CA GLY A 32 -3.83 2.65 19.16
C GLY A 32 -2.57 3.39 18.72
N ALA A 33 -1.84 2.84 17.75
CA ALA A 33 -0.68 3.46 17.13
C ALA A 33 -1.05 4.46 16.02
N GLY A 34 -2.28 4.40 15.51
CA GLY A 34 -2.73 5.21 14.37
C GLY A 34 -2.02 4.80 13.07
N THR A 35 -1.79 3.51 12.87
CA THR A 35 -1.05 3.00 11.70
C THR A 35 -1.88 2.04 10.88
N VAL A 36 -1.68 2.07 9.55
CA VAL A 36 -2.33 1.15 8.60
C VAL A 36 -1.25 0.40 7.83
N ALA A 37 -1.39 -0.93 7.77
CA ALA A 37 -0.56 -1.78 6.94
C ALA A 37 -1.34 -2.18 5.68
N LEU A 38 -0.73 -1.95 4.52
CA LEU A 38 -1.26 -2.30 3.21
C LEU A 38 -0.33 -3.30 2.52
N ARG A 39 -0.86 -4.06 1.56
CA ARG A 39 -0.05 -4.83 0.62
C ARG A 39 -0.30 -4.35 -0.80
N LEU A 40 0.78 -4.14 -1.55
CA LEU A 40 0.72 -3.84 -2.97
C LEU A 40 0.44 -5.13 -3.75
N LEU A 41 -0.58 -5.09 -4.59
CA LEU A 41 -0.93 -6.14 -5.55
C LEU A 41 -0.57 -5.65 -6.95
N LEU A 42 0.08 -6.50 -7.75
CA LEU A 42 0.38 -6.22 -9.15
C LEU A 42 -0.45 -7.18 -10.01
N ARG A 43 -1.35 -6.65 -10.85
CA ARG A 43 -2.32 -7.48 -11.59
C ARG A 43 -1.73 -8.14 -12.84
N ASP A 44 -0.86 -7.42 -13.54
CA ASP A 44 -0.08 -7.95 -14.67
C ASP A 44 1.24 -7.19 -14.73
N ALA A 45 2.35 -7.91 -14.74
CA ALA A 45 3.72 -7.36 -14.68
C ALA A 45 4.16 -6.57 -15.93
N ALA A 46 3.23 -6.07 -16.74
CA ALA A 46 3.53 -5.28 -17.93
C ALA A 46 4.29 -3.99 -17.61
N CYS A 47 4.18 -3.48 -16.38
CA CYS A 47 4.97 -2.34 -15.93
C CYS A 47 5.13 -2.25 -14.41
N ALA A 48 5.77 -3.24 -13.78
CA ALA A 48 6.08 -3.18 -12.33
C ALA A 48 6.92 -1.95 -11.93
N GLU A 49 7.64 -1.39 -12.90
CA GLU A 49 8.41 -0.14 -12.85
C GLU A 49 7.55 1.14 -13.00
N CYS A 50 6.33 1.05 -13.52
CA CYS A 50 5.39 2.17 -13.60
C CYS A 50 4.76 2.49 -12.24
N VAL A 51 4.61 1.49 -11.36
CA VAL A 51 4.09 1.70 -10.01
C VAL A 51 5.11 2.48 -9.18
N MET A 52 4.66 3.52 -8.51
CA MET A 52 5.48 4.34 -7.61
C MET A 52 6.30 3.48 -6.61
N PRO A 53 7.56 3.83 -6.30
CA PRO A 53 8.37 3.09 -5.32
C PRO A 53 7.75 3.14 -3.92
N ARG A 54 7.98 2.11 -3.09
CA ARG A 54 7.39 1.96 -1.75
C ARG A 54 7.37 3.24 -0.90
N PRO A 55 8.49 3.97 -0.69
CA PRO A 55 8.48 5.15 0.18
C PRO A 55 7.54 6.24 -0.33
N TYR A 56 7.42 6.41 -1.65
CA TYR A 56 6.50 7.38 -2.24
C TYR A 56 5.05 6.89 -2.16
N LEU A 57 4.82 5.59 -2.38
CA LEU A 57 3.51 4.97 -2.22
C LEU A 57 2.97 5.12 -0.79
N GLU A 58 3.81 4.88 0.23
CA GLU A 58 3.49 5.10 1.64
C GLU A 58 3.08 6.57 1.91
N GLN A 59 3.80 7.53 1.33
CA GLN A 59 3.48 8.96 1.47
C GLN A 59 2.13 9.31 0.81
N VAL A 60 1.89 8.86 -0.42
CA VAL A 60 0.64 9.11 -1.15
C VAL A 60 -0.55 8.46 -0.43
N ALA A 61 -0.38 7.20 0.01
CA ALA A 61 -1.41 6.50 0.77
C ALA A 61 -1.74 7.23 2.08
N ALA A 62 -0.72 7.73 2.78
CA ALA A 62 -0.92 8.51 3.99
C ALA A 62 -1.66 9.84 3.72
N ASP A 63 -1.34 10.56 2.63
CA ASP A 63 -2.06 11.80 2.27
C ASP A 63 -3.54 11.51 1.97
N VAL A 64 -3.81 10.49 1.15
CA VAL A 64 -5.18 10.10 0.78
C VAL A 64 -5.98 9.70 2.02
N LEU A 65 -5.43 8.80 2.85
CA LEU A 65 -6.13 8.29 4.01
C LEU A 65 -6.34 9.38 5.08
N ARG A 66 -5.39 10.30 5.29
CA ARG A 66 -5.53 11.39 6.28
C ARG A 66 -6.71 12.32 6.01
N ARG A 67 -7.13 12.46 4.75
CA ARG A 67 -8.32 13.26 4.38
C ARG A 67 -9.60 12.71 5.02
N ALA A 68 -9.69 11.38 5.12
CA ALA A 68 -10.82 10.68 5.74
C ALA A 68 -10.54 10.29 7.20
N LEU A 69 -9.27 10.16 7.59
CA LEU A 69 -8.78 9.64 8.86
C LEU A 69 -7.71 10.59 9.43
N PRO A 70 -8.09 11.76 9.96
CA PRO A 70 -7.13 12.74 10.49
C PRO A 70 -6.28 12.19 11.64
N GLU A 71 -6.72 11.12 12.31
CA GLU A 71 -5.97 10.43 13.37
C GLU A 71 -4.85 9.50 12.85
N LEU A 72 -4.72 9.29 11.53
CA LEU A 72 -3.69 8.45 10.93
C LEU A 72 -2.29 9.08 11.05
N ARG A 73 -1.36 8.33 11.65
CA ARG A 73 0.05 8.70 11.81
C ARG A 73 0.93 8.20 10.67
N ALA A 74 0.83 6.93 10.34
CA ALA A 74 1.70 6.30 9.34
C ALA A 74 0.99 5.20 8.54
N VAL A 75 1.52 4.96 7.34
CA VAL A 75 1.15 3.84 6.47
C VAL A 75 2.40 3.06 6.16
N THR A 76 2.33 1.74 6.25
CA THR A 76 3.38 0.83 5.77
C THR A 76 2.84 0.02 4.61
N VAL A 77 3.69 -0.26 3.63
CA VAL A 77 3.31 -1.07 2.46
C VAL A 77 4.22 -2.28 2.35
N GLU A 78 3.63 -3.47 2.37
CA GLU A 78 4.28 -4.69 1.90
C GLU A 78 4.39 -4.62 0.38
N ASP A 79 5.60 -4.35 -0.12
CA ASP A 79 5.88 -4.26 -1.55
C ASP A 79 6.51 -5.56 -2.06
N PRO A 80 5.82 -6.33 -2.94
CA PRO A 80 6.35 -7.59 -3.47
C PRO A 80 7.59 -7.39 -4.35
N ARG A 81 7.91 -6.15 -4.77
CA ARG A 81 9.13 -5.82 -5.51
C ARG A 81 10.36 -5.75 -4.60
N GLU A 82 10.17 -5.64 -3.28
CA GLU A 82 11.25 -5.44 -2.30
C GLU A 82 11.58 -6.68 -1.44
N GLY A 83 10.86 -7.82 -1.58
CA GLY A 83 11.16 -9.06 -0.85
C GLY A 83 11.47 -10.24 -1.79
N SER A 84 12.54 -11.04 -1.67
CA SER A 84 13.75 -11.09 -0.83
C SER A 84 14.99 -11.19 -1.74
N PRO A 85 16.21 -10.82 -1.30
CA PRO A 85 17.41 -11.23 -2.01
C PRO A 85 17.53 -12.76 -1.98
N GLY A 86 17.32 -13.39 -3.14
CA GLY A 86 17.83 -14.70 -3.53
C GLY A 86 17.71 -15.87 -2.55
N THR A 87 16.94 -16.88 -2.93
CA THR A 87 17.56 -18.20 -3.03
C THR A 87 18.66 -18.14 -4.09
N ALA A 88 19.86 -17.70 -3.69
CA ALA A 88 21.09 -18.16 -4.32
C ALA A 88 21.27 -19.63 -3.91
N ALA A 89 20.56 -20.53 -4.59
CA ALA A 89 20.89 -21.94 -4.58
C ALA A 89 22.13 -22.11 -5.46
N ALA A 90 23.21 -22.57 -4.84
CA ALA A 90 24.47 -22.91 -5.49
C ALA A 90 24.24 -23.91 -6.64
N HIS A 91 24.90 -23.68 -7.77
CA HIS A 91 25.42 -24.72 -8.67
C HIS A 91 26.60 -24.17 -9.46
#